data_AF-A0A1J4NSP2-F1
#
_entry.id   AF-A0A1J4NSP2-F1
#
_cell.length_a   1.000
_cell.length_b   1.000
_cell.length_c   1.000
_cell.angle_alpha   90.00
_cell.angle_beta   90.00
_cell.angle_gamma   90.00
#
_symmetry.space_group_name_H-M   'P 1'
#
loop_
_entity.id
_entity.type
_entity.pdbx_description
1 polymer ?
#
loop_
_entity_poly.entity_id
_entity_poly.type
_entity_poly.pdbx_seq_one_letter_code
_entity_poly.pdbx_strand_id
1 'polypeptide(L)'
;MSWAVVVSTVGGVLTTLAGVAAGALLSRRAQERHWLKDAQAQAYAGVLRAYTRVEFDLRGAHLGKHPVTQVDWAPWGGALAALSLVADEEVVAAAGRLGEVLNALERVVHEGEAGRPRWTRLQTELAAAQMDFVNTARRGLDRRQPAVRTRIGGPLIEAPE
;
A
#
# COMPACT_ATOMS: atom_id res chain seq x y z
N MET A 1 56.76 15.82 -31.44
CA MET A 1 55.34 15.66 -31.06
C MET A 1 55.03 16.67 -29.98
N SER A 2 54.05 17.55 -30.19
CA SER A 2 53.82 18.70 -29.31
C SER A 2 53.18 18.28 -27.99
N TRP A 3 53.79 18.73 -26.89
CA TRP A 3 53.34 18.58 -25.51
C TRP A 3 51.85 18.91 -25.30
N ALA A 4 51.33 19.85 -26.08
CA ALA A 4 49.92 20.25 -26.08
C ALA A 4 48.94 19.12 -26.44
N VAL A 5 49.33 18.18 -27.32
CA VAL A 5 48.47 17.05 -27.72
C VAL A 5 48.41 15.99 -26.62
N VAL A 6 49.50 15.80 -25.87
CA VAL A 6 49.52 14.87 -24.73
C VAL A 6 48.66 15.40 -23.60
N VAL A 7 48.75 16.70 -23.29
CA VAL A 7 47.95 17.35 -22.24
C VAL A 7 46.45 17.35 -22.58
N SER A 8 46.07 17.59 -23.84
CA SER A 8 44.65 17.57 -24.25
C SER A 8 44.05 16.15 -24.24
N THR A 9 44.82 15.14 -24.65
CA THR A 9 44.35 13.74 -24.68
C THR A 9 44.22 13.17 -23.27
N VAL A 10 45.17 13.44 -22.39
CA VAL A 10 45.10 13.03 -20.97
C VAL A 10 43.97 13.77 -20.24
N GLY A 11 43.81 15.07 -20.49
CA GLY A 11 42.71 15.86 -19.93
C GLY A 11 41.33 15.33 -20.34
N GLY A 12 41.15 15.01 -21.63
CA GLY A 12 39.89 14.48 -22.17
C GLY A 12 39.49 13.12 -21.60
N VAL A 13 40.46 12.21 -21.41
CA VAL A 13 40.23 10.88 -20.82
C VAL A 13 39.79 11.00 -19.36
N LEU A 14 40.41 11.88 -18.57
CA LEU A 14 40.06 12.09 -17.16
C LEU A 14 38.64 12.65 -16.98
N THR A 15 38.24 13.62 -17.81
CA THR A 15 36.85 14.13 -17.81
C THR A 15 35.82 13.08 -18.19
N THR A 16 36.13 12.23 -19.17
CA THR A 16 35.22 11.15 -19.59
C THR A 16 35.06 10.11 -18.49
N LEU A 17 36.14 9.72 -17.82
CA LEU A 17 36.10 8.77 -16.69
C LEU A 17 35.34 9.34 -15.48
N ALA A 18 35.53 10.63 -15.16
CA ALA A 18 34.78 11.29 -14.10
C ALA A 18 33.27 11.38 -14.43
N GLY A 19 32.93 11.69 -15.68
CA GLY A 19 31.54 11.71 -16.16
C GLY A 19 30.87 10.34 -16.10
N VAL A 20 31.58 9.28 -16.51
CA VAL A 20 31.08 7.89 -16.43
C VAL A 20 30.92 7.43 -14.98
N ALA A 21 31.87 7.73 -14.09
CA ALA A 21 31.77 7.38 -12.67
C ALA A 21 30.63 8.13 -11.96
N ALA A 22 30.49 9.43 -12.21
CA ALA A 22 29.37 10.22 -11.70
C ALA A 22 28.02 9.70 -12.25
N GLY A 23 27.95 9.39 -13.54
CA GLY A 23 26.79 8.78 -14.18
C GLY A 23 26.43 7.41 -13.60
N ALA A 24 27.43 6.55 -13.34
CA ALA A 24 27.23 5.23 -12.75
C ALA A 24 26.72 5.30 -11.30
N LEU A 25 27.27 6.23 -10.49
CA LEU A 25 26.82 6.46 -9.11
C LEU A 25 25.40 7.06 -9.06
N LEU A 26 25.11 8.01 -9.95
CA LEU A 26 23.76 8.58 -10.09
C LEU A 26 22.75 7.53 -10.56
N SER A 27 23.13 6.71 -11.54
CA SER A 27 22.29 5.61 -12.05
C SER A 27 22.00 4.58 -10.97
N ARG A 28 23.01 4.18 -10.19
CA ARG A 28 22.82 3.23 -9.08
C ARG A 28 21.86 3.77 -8.02
N ARG A 29 22.00 5.03 -7.63
CA ARG A 29 21.08 5.68 -6.68
C ARG A 29 19.67 5.83 -7.23
N ALA A 30 19.52 6.13 -8.52
CA ALA A 30 18.21 6.19 -9.16
C ALA A 30 17.55 4.81 -9.20
N GLN A 31 18.32 3.76 -9.50
CA GLN A 31 17.84 2.39 -9.61
C GLN A 31 17.45 1.80 -8.24
N GLU A 32 18.23 2.05 -7.18
CA GLU A 32 17.87 1.67 -5.80
C GLU A 32 16.58 2.37 -5.34
N ARG A 33 16.39 3.66 -5.69
CA ARG A 33 15.16 4.41 -5.37
C ARG A 33 13.95 3.90 -6.14
N HIS A 34 14.12 3.54 -7.42
CA HIS A 34 13.04 2.97 -8.22
C HIS A 34 12.63 1.60 -7.67
N TRP A 35 13.61 0.76 -7.32
CA TRP A 35 13.35 -0.56 -6.74
C TRP A 35 12.56 -0.48 -5.43
N LEU A 36 12.93 0.45 -4.54
CA LEU A 36 12.18 0.66 -3.29
C LEU A 36 10.74 1.12 -3.57
N LYS A 37 10.54 2.05 -4.50
CA LYS A 37 9.18 2.52 -4.87
C LYS A 37 8.33 1.40 -5.48
N ASP A 38 8.92 0.56 -6.32
CA ASP A 38 8.23 -0.59 -6.90
C ASP A 38 7.88 -1.63 -5.83
N ALA A 39 8.79 -1.92 -4.91
CA ALA A 39 8.54 -2.81 -3.78
C ALA A 39 7.44 -2.28 -2.85
N GLN A 40 7.45 -0.98 -2.55
CA GLN A 40 6.40 -0.30 -1.80
C GLN A 40 5.05 -0.39 -2.52
N ALA A 41 5.01 -0.06 -3.81
CA ALA A 41 3.78 -0.14 -4.61
C ALA A 41 3.20 -1.56 -4.64
N GLN A 42 4.05 -2.57 -4.75
CA GLN A 42 3.65 -3.99 -4.70
C GLN A 42 3.10 -4.37 -3.31
N ALA A 43 3.76 -3.96 -2.22
CA ALA A 43 3.29 -4.21 -0.87
C ALA A 43 1.95 -3.53 -0.59
N TYR A 44 1.78 -2.28 -1.02
CA TYR A 44 0.52 -1.54 -0.88
C TYR A 44 -0.63 -2.22 -1.64
N ALA A 45 -0.37 -2.67 -2.85
CA ALA A 45 -1.33 -3.46 -3.63
C ALA A 45 -1.65 -4.81 -2.95
N GLY A 46 -0.65 -5.46 -2.34
CA GLY A 46 -0.82 -6.70 -1.57
C GLY A 46 -1.80 -6.53 -0.41
N VAL A 47 -1.65 -5.46 0.37
CA VAL A 47 -2.57 -5.12 1.47
C VAL A 47 -3.99 -4.88 0.96
N LEU A 48 -4.17 -4.12 -0.12
CA LEU A 48 -5.51 -3.87 -0.68
C LEU A 48 -6.18 -5.15 -1.18
N ARG A 49 -5.43 -6.07 -1.81
CA ARG A 49 -5.96 -7.37 -2.25
C ARG A 49 -6.37 -8.23 -1.06
N ALA A 50 -5.53 -8.31 -0.03
CA ALA A 50 -5.84 -9.07 1.16
C ALA A 50 -7.03 -8.49 1.93
N TYR A 51 -7.08 -7.15 2.09
CA TYR A 51 -8.24 -6.42 2.61
C TYR A 51 -9.53 -6.81 1.88
N THR A 52 -9.51 -6.75 0.55
CA THR A 52 -10.69 -7.01 -0.28
C THR A 52 -11.18 -8.43 -0.06
N ARG A 53 -10.26 -9.39 0.01
CA ARG A 53 -10.60 -10.80 0.27
C ARG A 53 -11.26 -10.98 1.64
N VAL A 54 -10.66 -10.43 2.70
CA VAL A 54 -11.24 -10.51 4.06
C VAL A 54 -12.61 -9.81 4.12
N GLU A 55 -12.76 -8.64 3.51
CA GLU A 55 -14.06 -7.93 3.44
C GLU A 55 -15.13 -8.79 2.74
N PHE A 56 -14.78 -9.42 1.63
CA PHE A 56 -15.70 -10.30 0.89
C PHE A 56 -16.10 -11.53 1.70
N ASP A 57 -15.14 -12.19 2.36
CA ASP A 57 -15.40 -13.35 3.21
C ASP A 57 -16.27 -12.95 4.41
N LEU A 58 -15.95 -11.85 5.09
CA LEU A 58 -16.77 -11.34 6.21
C LEU A 58 -18.19 -10.99 5.76
N ARG A 59 -18.35 -10.39 4.58
CA ARG A 59 -19.68 -10.10 4.00
C ARG A 59 -20.42 -11.39 3.64
N GLY A 60 -19.73 -12.38 3.09
CA GLY A 60 -20.29 -13.70 2.80
C GLY A 60 -20.80 -14.39 4.07
N ALA A 61 -20.00 -14.33 5.14
CA ALA A 61 -20.36 -14.88 6.43
C ALA A 61 -21.53 -14.14 7.10
N HIS A 62 -21.56 -12.80 7.03
CA HIS A 62 -22.69 -12.00 7.52
C HIS A 62 -24.01 -12.34 6.81
N LEU A 63 -23.94 -12.67 5.52
CA LEU A 63 -25.10 -13.09 4.72
C LEU A 63 -25.45 -14.58 4.89
N GLY A 64 -24.75 -15.31 5.77
CA GLY A 64 -24.99 -16.74 6.01
C GLY A 64 -24.53 -17.66 4.87
N LYS A 65 -23.70 -17.19 3.93
CA LYS A 65 -23.22 -18.00 2.79
C LYS A 65 -22.19 -19.05 3.20
N HIS A 66 -21.43 -18.78 4.26
CA HIS A 66 -20.43 -19.68 4.84
C HIS A 66 -20.19 -19.29 6.31
N PRO A 67 -19.64 -20.17 7.15
CA PRO A 67 -19.30 -19.80 8.53
C PRO A 67 -18.15 -18.79 8.58
N VAL A 68 -18.14 -17.95 9.62
CA VAL A 68 -17.08 -16.96 9.88
C VAL A 68 -15.71 -17.63 10.14
N THR A 69 -15.69 -18.86 10.64
CA THR A 69 -14.46 -19.65 10.82
C THR A 69 -13.74 -20.00 9.52
N GLN A 70 -14.36 -19.76 8.36
CA GLN A 70 -13.76 -19.95 7.04
C GLN A 70 -13.14 -18.65 6.46
N VAL A 71 -13.18 -17.53 7.19
CA VAL A 71 -12.49 -16.29 6.78
C VAL A 71 -10.99 -16.54 6.78
N ASP A 72 -10.35 -16.36 5.61
CA ASP A 72 -8.92 -16.60 5.44
C ASP A 72 -8.10 -15.34 5.80
N TRP A 73 -7.61 -15.29 7.04
CA TRP A 73 -6.78 -14.20 7.54
C TRP A 73 -5.30 -14.31 7.17
N ALA A 74 -4.83 -15.45 6.65
CA ALA A 74 -3.41 -15.66 6.39
C ALA A 74 -2.85 -14.71 5.32
N PRO A 75 -3.53 -14.46 4.18
CA PRO A 75 -3.10 -13.43 3.22
C PRO A 75 -3.00 -12.04 3.81
N TRP A 76 -3.89 -11.69 4.76
CA TRP A 76 -3.87 -10.40 5.44
C TRP A 76 -2.63 -10.24 6.32
N GLY A 77 -2.35 -11.23 7.18
CA GLY A 77 -1.15 -11.24 8.01
C GLY A 77 0.14 -11.19 7.18
N GLY A 78 0.20 -11.99 6.10
CA GLY A 78 1.34 -11.99 5.17
C GLY A 78 1.54 -10.64 4.47
N ALA A 79 0.47 -9.97 4.06
CA ALA A 79 0.54 -8.65 3.45
C ALA A 79 1.04 -7.58 4.44
N LEU A 80 0.60 -7.61 5.71
CA LEU A 80 1.08 -6.70 6.75
C LEU A 80 2.56 -6.93 7.07
N ALA A 81 3.00 -8.19 7.13
CA ALA A 81 4.41 -8.51 7.32
C ALA A 81 5.25 -7.95 6.16
N ALA A 82 4.84 -8.18 4.90
CA ALA A 82 5.53 -7.64 3.74
C ALA A 82 5.53 -6.10 3.73
N LEU A 83 4.42 -5.46 4.12
CA LEU A 83 4.32 -4.02 4.25
C LEU A 83 5.36 -3.46 5.23
N SER A 84 5.49 -4.08 6.40
CA SER A 84 6.40 -3.63 7.46
C SER A 84 7.88 -3.61 7.06
N LEU A 85 8.26 -4.36 6.01
CA LEU A 85 9.64 -4.41 5.51
C LEU A 85 10.01 -3.21 4.63
N VAL A 86 9.02 -2.53 4.03
CA VAL A 86 9.26 -1.53 2.97
C VAL A 86 8.58 -0.19 3.22
N ALA A 87 7.56 -0.16 4.07
CA ALA A 87 6.76 1.03 4.35
C ALA A 87 7.26 1.78 5.59
N ASP A 88 6.92 3.07 5.67
CA ASP A 88 7.14 3.85 6.87
C ASP A 88 6.08 3.57 7.94
N GLU A 89 6.33 4.06 9.15
CA GLU A 89 5.46 3.85 10.31
C GLU A 89 4.04 4.40 10.08
N GLU A 90 3.89 5.52 9.38
CA GLU A 90 2.57 6.10 9.08
C GLU A 90 1.72 5.15 8.22
N VAL A 91 2.31 4.57 7.17
CA VAL A 91 1.61 3.62 6.30
C VAL A 91 1.28 2.32 7.04
N VAL A 92 2.20 1.81 7.86
CA VAL A 92 1.95 0.61 8.69
C VAL A 92 0.81 0.87 9.68
N ALA A 93 0.80 2.02 10.35
CA ALA A 93 -0.26 2.41 11.27
C ALA A 93 -1.62 2.55 10.57
N ALA A 94 -1.65 3.10 9.34
CA ALA A 94 -2.87 3.19 8.55
C ALA A 94 -3.43 1.79 8.16
N ALA A 95 -2.56 0.84 7.82
CA ALA A 95 -2.97 -0.55 7.58
C ALA A 95 -3.46 -1.24 8.88
N GLY A 96 -2.85 -0.91 10.03
CA GLY A 96 -3.30 -1.37 11.34
C GLY A 96 -4.73 -0.93 11.65
N ARG A 97 -5.06 0.36 11.46
CA ARG A 97 -6.42 0.89 11.61
C ARG A 97 -7.44 0.17 10.72
N LEU A 98 -7.05 -0.16 9.49
CA LEU A 98 -7.89 -0.96 8.59
C LEU A 98 -8.17 -2.35 9.17
N GLY A 99 -7.14 -3.01 9.72
CA GLY A 99 -7.27 -4.30 10.40
C GLY A 99 -8.15 -4.27 11.64
N GLU A 100 -8.09 -3.20 12.44
CA GLU A 100 -8.94 -3.01 13.62
C GLU A 100 -10.43 -3.02 13.26
N VAL A 101 -10.81 -2.36 12.15
CA VAL A 101 -12.19 -2.34 11.68
C VAL A 101 -12.61 -3.70 11.12
N LEU A 102 -11.73 -4.41 10.39
CA LEU A 102 -12.00 -5.78 9.93
C LEU A 102 -12.25 -6.74 11.10
N ASN A 103 -11.44 -6.66 12.16
CA ASN A 103 -11.63 -7.44 13.38
C ASN A 103 -12.96 -7.09 14.09
N ALA A 104 -13.38 -5.81 14.04
CA ALA A 104 -14.68 -5.41 14.56
C ALA A 104 -15.84 -5.98 13.75
N LEU A 105 -15.72 -6.04 12.43
CA LEU A 105 -16.69 -6.67 11.55
C LEU A 105 -16.80 -8.17 11.82
N GLU A 106 -15.69 -8.88 11.97
CA GLU A 106 -15.68 -10.31 12.33
C GLU A 106 -16.44 -10.58 13.63
N ARG A 107 -16.21 -9.78 14.68
CA ARG A 107 -16.98 -9.87 15.94
C ARG A 107 -18.48 -9.69 15.70
N VAL A 108 -18.87 -8.74 14.86
CA VAL A 108 -20.28 -8.53 14.49
C VAL A 108 -20.87 -9.72 13.73
N VAL A 109 -20.08 -10.38 12.87
CA VAL A 109 -20.53 -11.62 12.22
C VAL A 109 -20.76 -12.73 13.25
N HIS A 110 -19.88 -12.87 14.25
CA HIS A 110 -20.08 -13.81 15.36
C HIS A 110 -21.33 -13.50 16.20
N GLU A 111 -21.67 -12.22 16.39
CA GLU A 111 -22.87 -11.77 17.12
C GLU A 111 -24.19 -12.05 16.34
N GLY A 112 -24.13 -12.34 15.03
CA GLY A 112 -25.29 -12.67 14.20
C GLY A 112 -26.28 -11.51 14.04
N GLU A 113 -27.58 -11.80 14.15
CA GLU A 113 -28.67 -10.82 13.99
C GLU A 113 -28.55 -9.60 14.91
N ALA A 114 -28.06 -9.80 16.14
CA ALA A 114 -27.86 -8.73 17.12
C ALA A 114 -26.85 -7.67 16.64
N GLY A 115 -25.97 -8.04 15.70
CA GLY A 115 -24.93 -7.19 15.17
C GLY A 115 -25.33 -6.31 13.96
N ARG A 116 -26.52 -6.48 13.35
CA ARG A 116 -26.89 -5.78 12.10
C ARG A 116 -26.80 -4.25 12.16
N PRO A 117 -27.30 -3.54 13.20
CA PRO A 117 -27.18 -2.08 13.27
C PRO A 117 -25.71 -1.63 13.32
N ARG A 118 -24.85 -2.42 13.96
CA ARG A 118 -23.41 -2.16 14.08
C ARG A 118 -22.66 -2.46 12.78
N TRP A 119 -23.12 -3.43 11.99
CA TRP A 119 -22.55 -3.79 10.69
C TRP A 119 -22.50 -2.59 9.74
N THR A 120 -23.61 -1.90 9.54
CA THR A 120 -23.68 -0.75 8.61
C THR A 120 -22.72 0.35 9.00
N ARG A 121 -22.65 0.68 10.30
CA ARG A 121 -21.71 1.67 10.81
C ARG A 121 -20.26 1.26 10.55
N LEU A 122 -19.91 0.02 10.85
CA LEU A 122 -18.55 -0.49 10.62
C LEU A 122 -18.18 -0.54 9.13
N GLN A 123 -19.14 -0.72 8.22
CA GLN A 123 -18.87 -0.63 6.77
C GLN A 123 -18.46 0.80 6.36
N THR A 124 -19.08 1.83 6.96
CA THR A 124 -18.66 3.23 6.73
C THR A 124 -17.28 3.51 7.34
N GLU A 125 -17.02 3.02 8.55
CA GLU A 125 -15.70 3.14 9.20
C GLU A 125 -14.61 2.40 8.39
N LEU A 126 -14.94 1.24 7.82
CA LEU A 126 -14.04 0.46 6.97
C LEU A 126 -13.69 1.22 5.70
N ALA A 127 -14.68 1.84 5.07
CA ALA A 127 -14.48 2.69 3.90
C ALA A 127 -13.55 3.87 4.20
N ALA A 128 -13.73 4.52 5.34
CA ALA A 128 -12.88 5.62 5.78
C ALA A 128 -11.43 5.15 6.04
N ALA A 129 -11.26 4.02 6.72
CA ALA A 129 -9.94 3.42 6.99
C ALA A 129 -9.22 2.99 5.69
N GLN A 130 -9.96 2.41 4.73
CA GLN A 130 -9.44 2.07 3.40
C GLN A 130 -8.91 3.33 2.69
N MET A 131 -9.69 4.41 2.70
CA MET A 131 -9.30 5.68 2.07
C MET A 131 -8.10 6.32 2.76
N ASP A 132 -8.03 6.25 4.09
CA ASP A 132 -6.89 6.72 4.86
C ASP A 132 -5.60 5.95 4.52
N PHE A 133 -5.67 4.62 4.45
CA PHE A 133 -4.56 3.79 3.99
C PHE A 133 -4.11 4.16 2.57
N VAL A 134 -5.04 4.26 1.61
CA VAL A 134 -4.72 4.62 0.22
C VAL A 134 -4.03 5.99 0.15
N ASN A 135 -4.54 6.99 0.85
CA ASN A 135 -3.96 8.33 0.83
C ASN A 135 -2.59 8.39 1.51
N THR A 136 -2.41 7.63 2.59
CA THR A 136 -1.12 7.52 3.29
C THR A 136 -0.08 6.79 2.42
N ALA A 137 -0.46 5.67 1.81
CA ALA A 137 0.37 4.92 0.86
C ALA A 137 0.80 5.79 -0.34
N ARG A 138 -0.13 6.58 -0.92
CA ARG A 138 0.17 7.51 -2.02
C ARG A 138 1.19 8.57 -1.62
N ARG A 139 1.05 9.15 -0.41
CA ARG A 139 2.04 10.11 0.13
C ARG A 139 3.39 9.46 0.38
N GLY A 140 3.41 8.18 0.76
CA GLY A 140 4.64 7.39 0.89
C GLY A 140 5.39 7.24 -0.45
N LEU A 141 4.68 7.05 -1.57
CA LEU A 141 5.30 6.97 -2.90
C LEU A 141 5.76 8.32 -3.44
N ASP A 142 4.93 9.35 -3.23
CA ASP A 142 5.24 10.75 -3.56
C ASP A 142 4.38 11.70 -2.72
N ARG A 143 5.06 12.47 -1.86
CA ARG A 143 4.45 13.45 -0.94
C ARG A 143 3.66 14.55 -1.65
N ARG A 144 3.89 14.77 -2.95
CA ARG A 144 3.19 15.80 -3.73
C ARG A 144 1.85 15.34 -4.28
N GLN A 145 1.51 14.06 -4.16
CA GLN A 145 0.24 13.56 -4.68
C GLN A 145 -0.93 14.14 -3.88
N PRO A 146 -1.95 14.72 -4.54
CA PRO A 146 -3.15 15.15 -3.86
C PRO A 146 -3.89 13.93 -3.29
N ALA A 147 -4.56 14.16 -2.14
CA ALA A 147 -5.42 13.15 -1.54
C ALA A 147 -6.58 12.82 -2.48
N VAL A 148 -6.83 11.53 -2.67
CA VAL A 148 -8.03 11.03 -3.33
C VAL A 148 -9.20 11.25 -2.39
N ARG A 149 -10.23 11.95 -2.89
CA ARG A 149 -11.46 12.26 -2.14
C ARG A 149 -12.61 11.34 -2.48
N THR A 150 -12.55 10.71 -3.65
CA THR A 150 -13.58 9.81 -4.14
C THR A 150 -13.18 8.37 -3.86
N ARG A 151 -14.02 7.64 -3.14
CA ARG A 151 -13.84 6.19 -2.97
C ARG A 151 -14.01 5.49 -4.31
N ILE A 152 -13.07 4.60 -4.64
CA ILE A 152 -13.19 3.70 -5.79
C ILE A 152 -13.52 2.31 -5.24
N GLY A 153 -14.73 1.83 -5.53
CA GLY A 153 -15.27 0.56 -5.02
C GLY A 153 -16.11 0.68 -3.75
N GLY A 154 -16.56 -0.46 -3.22
CA GLY A 154 -17.52 -0.56 -2.11
C GLY A 154 -18.95 -0.90 -2.58
N PRO A 155 -19.86 -1.31 -1.69
CA PRO A 155 -21.25 -1.57 -2.06
C PRO A 155 -21.90 -0.28 -2.57
N LEU A 156 -22.48 -0.31 -3.77
CA LEU A 156 -23.23 0.78 -4.42
C LEU A 156 -24.57 1.11 -3.75
N ILE A 157 -24.83 0.58 -2.56
CA ILE A 157 -26.09 0.81 -1.87
C ILE A 157 -25.94 2.13 -1.12
N GLU A 158 -26.34 3.22 -1.78
CA GLU A 158 -26.79 4.42 -1.10
C GLU A 158 -27.88 3.99 -0.11
N ALA A 159 -27.70 4.32 1.17
CA ALA A 159 -28.77 4.15 2.14
C ALA A 159 -29.99 4.93 1.62
N PRO A 160 -31.21 4.35 1.64
CA PRO A 160 -32.39 5.14 1.34
C PRO A 160 -32.50 6.27 2.37
N GLU A 161 -32.83 7.46 1.87
CA GLU A 161 -33.12 8.66 2.68
C GLU A 161 -34.16 8.39 3.79
#